data_AF-A0A350SP72-F1
#
_entry.id   AF-A0A350SP72-F1
#
_cell.length_a   1.000
_cell.length_b   1.000
_cell.length_c   1.000
_cell.angle_alpha   90.00
_cell.angle_beta   90.00
_cell.angle_gamma   90.00
#
_symmetry.space_group_name_H-M   'P 1'
#
loop_
_entity.id
_entity.type
_entity.pdbx_description
1 polymer ?
#
loop_
_entity_poly.entity_id
_entity_poly.type
_entity_poly.pdbx_seq_one_letter_code
_entity_poly.pdbx_strand_id
1 'polypeptide(L)'
;MPLPFEYQNPTLQFERFMVDARDCAGLPTTNMAWNMVVGVLNAFRKRLTVPQALAFAAVLPPVIRALFIEDWPLDQAPVPFGGPAEWLADVRAVRTEHNFSPADAVVSVATALRRHVDAAAFEQVLAQLPTEASRYWQARPAQ
;
A
#
# COMPACT_ATOMS: atom_id res chain seq x y z
N MET A 1 -27.26 5.11 -10.50
CA MET A 1 -26.02 5.59 -9.87
C MET A 1 -25.16 6.25 -10.92
N PRO A 2 -24.62 7.46 -10.69
CA PRO A 2 -23.54 8.00 -11.52
C PRO A 2 -22.27 7.17 -11.34
N LEU A 3 -21.39 7.14 -12.35
CA LEU A 3 -20.08 6.50 -12.26
C LEU A 3 -19.26 7.15 -11.13
N PRO A 4 -18.58 6.41 -10.23
CA PRO A 4 -17.81 7.04 -9.16
C PRO A 4 -16.64 7.88 -9.70
N PHE A 5 -16.25 8.95 -8.98
CA PHE A 5 -15.21 9.90 -9.39
C PHE A 5 -13.87 9.23 -9.74
N GLU A 6 -13.48 8.25 -8.94
CA GLU A 6 -12.22 7.49 -9.10
C GLU A 6 -12.14 6.69 -10.39
N TYR A 7 -13.28 6.21 -10.89
CA TYR A 7 -13.36 5.52 -12.18
C TYR A 7 -13.48 6.49 -13.36
N GLN A 8 -13.99 7.70 -13.12
CA GLN A 8 -14.00 8.78 -14.12
C GLN A 8 -12.62 9.43 -14.28
N ASN A 9 -11.85 9.54 -13.20
CA ASN A 9 -10.58 10.27 -13.15
C ASN A 9 -9.44 9.44 -12.52
N PRO A 10 -9.18 8.21 -12.99
CA PRO A 10 -8.22 7.30 -12.36
C PRO A 10 -6.80 7.86 -12.34
N THR A 11 -6.37 8.53 -13.43
CA THR A 11 -5.05 9.16 -13.53
C THR A 11 -4.89 10.28 -12.49
N LEU A 12 -5.88 11.16 -12.38
CA LEU A 12 -5.83 12.27 -11.42
C LEU A 12 -5.80 11.77 -9.96
N GLN A 13 -6.61 10.77 -9.63
CA GLN A 13 -6.60 10.16 -8.30
C GLN A 13 -5.25 9.52 -7.99
N PHE A 14 -4.69 8.80 -8.96
CA PHE A 14 -3.39 8.15 -8.85
C PHE A 14 -2.24 9.15 -8.65
N GLU A 15 -2.21 10.22 -9.44
CA GLU A 15 -1.20 11.29 -9.30
C GLU A 15 -1.27 11.96 -7.93
N ARG A 16 -2.48 12.26 -7.44
CA ARG A 16 -2.67 12.83 -6.10
C ARG A 16 -2.15 11.90 -5.01
N PHE A 17 -2.43 10.60 -5.11
CA PHE A 17 -1.89 9.60 -4.18
C PHE A 17 -0.36 9.55 -4.22
N MET A 18 0.26 9.58 -5.40
CA MET A 18 1.72 9.55 -5.53
C MET A 18 2.39 10.80 -4.95
N VAL A 19 1.76 11.98 -5.10
CA VAL A 19 2.21 13.22 -4.45
C VAL A 19 2.12 13.11 -2.93
N ASP A 20 0.99 12.63 -2.39
CA ASP A 20 0.83 12.46 -0.95
C ASP A 20 1.83 11.43 -0.37
N ALA A 21 2.06 10.31 -1.07
CA ALA A 21 3.01 9.29 -0.66
C ALA A 21 4.45 9.84 -0.66
N ARG A 22 4.82 10.62 -1.67
CA ARG A 22 6.11 11.34 -1.74
C ARG A 22 6.26 12.27 -0.53
N ASP A 23 5.27 13.12 -0.28
CA ASP A 23 5.33 14.15 0.74
C ASP A 23 5.34 13.56 2.15
N CYS A 24 4.54 12.51 2.40
CA CYS A 24 4.55 11.80 3.68
C CYS A 24 5.92 11.20 4.01
N ALA A 25 6.63 10.71 2.99
CA ALA A 25 7.94 10.08 3.09
C ALA A 25 9.12 11.06 2.97
N GLY A 26 8.87 12.35 2.73
CA GLY A 26 9.94 13.33 2.50
C GLY A 26 10.80 13.03 1.27
N LEU A 27 10.24 12.37 0.26
CA LEU A 27 10.97 11.99 -0.95
C LEU A 27 11.06 13.16 -1.94
N PRO A 28 12.15 13.27 -2.73
CA PRO A 28 12.32 14.39 -3.65
C PRO A 28 11.47 14.27 -4.93
N THR A 29 11.08 13.06 -5.33
CA THR A 29 10.37 12.82 -6.59
C THR A 29 9.28 11.76 -6.46
N THR A 30 8.25 11.85 -7.30
CA THR A 30 7.19 10.84 -7.40
C THR A 30 7.68 9.52 -7.99
N ASN A 31 8.76 9.52 -8.77
CA ASN A 31 9.41 8.28 -9.24
C ASN A 31 10.00 7.46 -8.09
N MET A 32 10.57 8.11 -7.07
CA MET A 32 11.01 7.42 -5.86
C MET A 32 9.82 6.92 -5.04
N ALA A 33 8.76 7.73 -4.94
CA ALA A 33 7.52 7.33 -4.26
C ALA A 33 6.86 6.12 -4.94
N TRP A 34 6.87 6.05 -6.27
CA TRP A 34 6.40 4.90 -7.04
C TRP A 34 7.10 3.61 -6.61
N ASN A 35 8.44 3.58 -6.62
CA ASN A 35 9.20 2.38 -6.22
C ASN A 35 8.88 1.99 -4.76
N MET A 36 8.74 2.97 -3.87
CA MET A 36 8.36 2.76 -2.47
C MET A 36 6.95 2.17 -2.33
N VAL A 37 5.95 2.75 -3.01
CA VAL A 37 4.55 2.27 -2.96
C VAL A 37 4.47 0.83 -3.45
N VAL A 38 5.06 0.51 -4.60
CA VAL A 38 5.06 -0.85 -5.14
C VAL A 38 5.74 -1.80 -4.15
N GLY A 39 6.86 -1.38 -3.54
CA GLY A 39 7.52 -2.10 -2.47
C GLY A 39 6.61 -2.40 -1.26
N VAL A 40 5.91 -1.39 -0.75
CA VAL A 40 4.99 -1.52 0.40
C VAL A 40 3.80 -2.41 0.09
N LEU A 41 3.22 -2.29 -1.10
CA LEU A 41 2.12 -3.14 -1.54
C LEU A 41 2.55 -4.61 -1.65
N ASN A 42 3.69 -4.88 -2.28
CA ASN A 42 4.23 -6.23 -2.45
C ASN A 42 4.66 -6.86 -1.12
N ALA A 43 5.28 -6.06 -0.24
CA ALA A 43 5.63 -6.48 1.10
C ALA A 43 4.40 -6.84 1.94
N PHE A 44 3.29 -6.12 1.81
CA PHE A 44 2.05 -6.50 2.47
C PHE A 44 1.44 -7.77 1.86
N ARG A 45 1.32 -7.81 0.53
CA ARG A 45 0.66 -8.90 -0.20
C ARG A 45 1.24 -10.27 0.07
N LYS A 46 2.56 -10.40 0.18
CA LYS A 46 3.22 -11.70 0.43
C LYS A 46 2.84 -12.35 1.77
N ARG A 47 2.20 -11.61 2.67
CA ARG A 47 1.74 -12.07 4.00
C ARG A 47 0.27 -12.46 4.03
N LEU A 48 -0.43 -12.38 2.90
CA LEU A 48 -1.85 -12.63 2.81
C LEU A 48 -2.16 -13.84 1.95
N THR A 49 -3.22 -14.56 2.32
CA THR A 49 -3.90 -15.49 1.42
C THR A 49 -4.62 -14.73 0.30
N VAL A 50 -4.94 -15.40 -0.80
CA VAL A 50 -5.70 -14.80 -1.92
C VAL A 50 -7.02 -14.15 -1.46
N PRO A 51 -7.88 -14.81 -0.65
CA PRO A 51 -9.10 -14.17 -0.16
C PRO A 51 -8.84 -12.90 0.66
N GLN A 52 -7.83 -12.91 1.54
CA GLN A 52 -7.45 -11.75 2.36
C GLN A 52 -6.95 -10.59 1.50
N ALA A 53 -6.10 -10.88 0.51
CA ALA A 53 -5.60 -9.86 -0.41
C ALA A 53 -6.73 -9.27 -1.26
N LEU A 54 -7.67 -10.07 -1.74
CA LEU A 54 -8.82 -9.56 -2.51
C LEU A 54 -9.76 -8.71 -1.64
N ALA A 55 -9.96 -9.07 -0.37
CA ALA A 55 -10.69 -8.23 0.57
C ALA A 55 -10.02 -6.86 0.76
N PHE A 56 -8.70 -6.83 0.94
CA PHE A 56 -7.92 -5.59 0.99
C PHE A 56 -8.00 -4.79 -0.31
N ALA A 57 -7.84 -5.45 -1.46
CA ALA A 57 -7.88 -4.84 -2.77
C ALA A 57 -9.22 -4.12 -3.05
N ALA A 58 -10.33 -4.66 -2.54
CA ALA A 58 -11.67 -4.13 -2.75
C ALA A 58 -11.88 -2.71 -2.21
N VAL A 59 -11.07 -2.28 -1.23
CA VAL A 59 -11.15 -0.93 -0.63
C VAL A 59 -10.06 0.02 -1.14
N LEU A 60 -9.24 -0.40 -2.11
CA LEU A 60 -8.20 0.44 -2.72
C LEU A 60 -8.73 1.26 -3.90
N PRO A 61 -8.12 2.43 -4.18
CA PRO A 61 -8.35 3.17 -5.42
C PRO A 61 -8.04 2.30 -6.65
N PRO A 62 -8.74 2.45 -7.79
CA PRO A 62 -8.66 1.51 -8.91
C PRO A 62 -7.24 1.24 -9.43
N VAL A 63 -6.42 2.27 -9.57
CA VAL A 63 -5.03 2.11 -10.06
C VAL A 63 -4.16 1.44 -8.99
N ILE A 64 -4.30 1.82 -7.72
CA ILE A 64 -3.54 1.21 -6.61
C ILE A 64 -3.92 -0.25 -6.42
N ARG A 65 -5.21 -0.58 -6.62
CA ARG A 65 -5.71 -1.95 -6.67
C ARG A 65 -5.01 -2.77 -7.75
N ALA A 66 -4.87 -2.21 -8.95
CA ALA A 66 -4.16 -2.86 -10.05
C ALA A 66 -2.70 -3.15 -9.67
N LEU A 67 -1.96 -2.15 -9.16
CA LEU A 67 -0.59 -2.34 -8.68
C LEU A 67 -0.49 -3.40 -7.58
N PHE A 68 -1.47 -3.44 -6.68
CA PHE A 68 -1.49 -4.40 -5.59
C PHE A 68 -1.70 -5.84 -6.08
N ILE A 69 -2.33 -6.09 -7.22
CA ILE A 69 -2.54 -7.47 -7.73
C ILE A 69 -1.62 -7.84 -8.90
N GLU A 70 -0.91 -6.86 -9.46
CA GLU A 70 0.00 -7.04 -10.59
C GLU A 70 1.16 -7.99 -10.25
N ASP A 71 1.50 -8.86 -11.21
CA ASP A 71 2.60 -9.83 -11.11
C ASP A 71 2.63 -10.66 -9.82
N TRP A 72 1.45 -11.06 -9.30
CA TRP A 72 1.38 -11.89 -8.09
C TRP A 72 1.64 -13.37 -8.38
N PRO A 73 2.72 -13.98 -7.85
CA PRO A 73 2.86 -15.44 -7.83
C PRO A 73 1.87 -16.08 -6.83
N LEU A 74 0.85 -16.76 -7.35
CA LEU A 74 -0.22 -17.40 -6.57
C LEU A 74 0.16 -18.79 -6.02
N ASP A 75 1.30 -19.34 -6.44
CA ASP A 75 1.82 -20.64 -6.03
C ASP A 75 2.66 -20.58 -4.73
N GLN A 76 2.86 -19.38 -4.19
CA GLN A 76 3.63 -19.16 -2.97
C GLN A 76 2.73 -19.09 -1.74
N ALA A 77 3.08 -19.86 -0.71
CA ALA A 77 2.42 -19.75 0.59
C ALA A 77 2.72 -18.38 1.24
N PRO A 78 1.76 -17.80 2.01
CA PRO A 78 2.01 -16.56 2.73
C PRO A 78 3.20 -16.69 3.69
N VAL A 79 4.06 -15.69 3.72
CA VAL A 79 5.16 -15.61 4.71
C VAL A 79 4.64 -15.08 6.05
N PRO A 80 5.31 -15.38 7.19
CA PRO A 80 4.95 -14.80 8.47
C PRO A 80 4.95 -13.26 8.44
N PHE A 81 4.07 -12.64 9.22
CA PHE A 81 3.95 -11.18 9.21
C PHE A 81 5.24 -10.49 9.65
N GLY A 82 5.93 -10.99 10.65
CA GLY A 82 7.19 -10.41 11.10
C GLY A 82 7.04 -8.99 11.65
N GLY A 83 8.12 -8.22 11.63
CA GLY A 83 8.20 -6.86 12.17
C GLY A 83 8.68 -5.81 11.17
N PRO A 84 8.73 -4.54 11.60
CA PRO A 84 9.07 -3.40 10.74
C PRO A 84 10.39 -3.54 9.95
N ALA A 85 11.40 -4.19 10.54
CA ALA A 85 12.67 -4.41 9.86
C ALA A 85 12.54 -5.37 8.66
N GLU A 86 11.76 -6.45 8.82
CA GLU A 86 11.49 -7.42 7.74
C GLU A 86 10.60 -6.80 6.66
N TRP A 87 9.61 -5.98 7.07
CA TRP A 87 8.79 -5.21 6.12
C TRP A 87 9.65 -4.29 5.27
N LEU A 88 10.55 -3.53 5.91
CA LEU A 88 11.42 -2.60 5.20
C LEU A 88 12.41 -3.33 4.27
N ALA A 89 12.93 -4.49 4.69
CA ALA A 89 13.78 -5.33 3.83
C ALA A 89 13.01 -5.78 2.58
N ASP A 90 11.77 -6.24 2.76
CA ASP A 90 10.90 -6.64 1.66
C ASP A 90 10.55 -5.48 0.72
N VAL A 91 10.27 -4.30 1.29
CA VAL A 91 9.99 -3.07 0.53
C VAL A 91 11.18 -2.74 -0.37
N ARG A 92 12.40 -2.76 0.17
CA ARG A 92 13.63 -2.41 -0.57
C ARG A 92 14.11 -3.49 -1.54
N ALA A 93 13.69 -4.74 -1.35
CA ALA A 93 14.00 -5.84 -2.27
C ALA A 93 13.29 -5.68 -3.63
N VAL A 94 12.20 -4.91 -3.68
CA VAL A 94 11.56 -4.55 -4.95
C VAL A 94 12.45 -3.55 -5.67
N ARG A 95 13.07 -3.96 -6.79
CA ARG A 95 14.01 -3.14 -7.58
C ARG A 95 15.22 -2.66 -6.76
N THR A 96 15.97 -3.61 -6.19
CA THR A 96 17.09 -3.40 -5.27
C THR A 96 18.06 -2.28 -5.67
N GLU A 97 18.37 -2.12 -6.96
CA GLU A 97 19.30 -1.08 -7.44
C GLU A 97 18.75 0.35 -7.39
N HIS A 98 17.43 0.51 -7.28
CA HIS A 98 16.74 1.80 -7.44
C HIS A 98 15.75 2.10 -6.31
N ASN A 99 15.70 1.27 -5.27
CA ASN A 99 14.75 1.40 -4.18
C ASN A 99 15.41 1.91 -2.90
N PHE A 100 15.39 3.22 -2.75
CA PHE A 100 15.90 3.95 -1.59
C PHE A 100 14.78 4.31 -0.60
N SER A 101 13.79 3.42 -0.44
CA SER A 101 12.67 3.65 0.47
C SER A 101 13.17 4.00 1.88
N PRO A 102 12.66 5.09 2.49
CA PRO A 102 13.07 5.51 3.82
C PRO A 102 12.61 4.50 4.89
N ALA A 103 13.15 4.63 6.10
CA ALA A 103 12.86 3.69 7.19
C ALA A 103 11.36 3.66 7.58
N ASP A 104 10.65 4.74 7.33
CA ASP A 104 9.23 4.91 7.60
C ASP A 104 8.33 4.72 6.36
N ALA A 105 8.85 4.09 5.30
CA ALA A 105 8.14 3.87 4.04
C ALA A 105 6.72 3.30 4.23
N VAL A 106 6.58 2.26 5.04
CA VAL A 106 5.28 1.62 5.32
C VAL A 106 4.31 2.60 5.97
N VAL A 107 4.75 3.33 7.00
CA VAL A 107 3.93 4.32 7.71
C VAL A 107 3.56 5.50 6.81
N SER A 108 4.47 5.94 5.95
CA SER A 108 4.25 7.02 4.99
C SER A 108 3.21 6.64 3.95
N VAL A 109 3.30 5.44 3.37
CA VAL A 109 2.30 4.92 2.42
C VAL A 109 0.96 4.66 3.12
N ALA A 110 0.96 4.15 4.36
CA ALA A 110 -0.27 3.96 5.14
C ALA A 110 -0.99 5.28 5.48
N THR A 111 -0.22 6.33 5.73
CA THR A 111 -0.74 7.69 5.97
C THR A 111 -1.31 8.28 4.69
N ALA A 112 -0.58 8.17 3.56
CA ALA A 112 -1.06 8.64 2.27
C ALA A 112 -2.34 7.89 1.85
N LEU A 113 -2.35 6.55 1.92
CA LEU A 113 -3.48 5.73 1.47
C LEU A 113 -4.79 6.11 2.17
N ARG A 114 -4.76 6.40 3.48
CA ARG A 114 -5.95 6.85 4.24
C ARG A 114 -6.56 8.17 3.75
N ARG A 115 -5.81 9.01 3.04
CA ARG A 115 -6.34 10.24 2.42
C ARG A 115 -7.08 9.98 1.11
N HIS A 116 -6.92 8.78 0.53
CA HIS A 116 -7.42 8.42 -0.80
C HIS A 116 -8.44 7.28 -0.80
N VAL A 117 -8.78 6.73 0.37
CA VAL A 117 -9.79 5.67 0.53
C VAL A 117 -10.92 6.14 1.45
N ASP A 118 -12.04 5.43 1.41
CA ASP A 118 -13.02 5.49 2.50
C ASP A 118 -12.37 4.90 3.76
N ALA A 119 -12.05 5.76 4.74
CA ALA A 119 -11.36 5.35 5.95
C ALA A 119 -12.18 4.33 6.77
N ALA A 120 -13.51 4.45 6.82
CA ALA A 120 -14.33 3.52 7.58
C ALA A 120 -14.34 2.13 6.93
N ALA A 121 -14.51 2.08 5.61
CA ALA A 121 -14.45 0.82 4.86
C ALA A 121 -13.04 0.18 4.95
N PHE A 122 -11.99 0.99 4.88
CA PHE A 122 -10.61 0.53 4.98
C PHE A 122 -10.31 -0.11 6.35
N GLU A 123 -10.66 0.57 7.45
CA GLU A 123 -10.47 0.02 8.80
C GLU A 123 -11.35 -1.21 9.04
N GLN A 124 -12.59 -1.24 8.52
CA GLN A 124 -13.46 -2.41 8.62
C GLN A 124 -12.88 -3.63 7.91
N VAL A 125 -12.22 -3.44 6.76
CA VAL A 125 -11.53 -4.55 6.06
C VAL A 125 -10.30 -4.98 6.84
N LEU A 126 -9.46 -4.06 7.33
CA LEU A 126 -8.28 -4.41 8.13
C LEU A 126 -8.64 -5.20 9.39
N ALA A 127 -9.78 -4.92 10.02
CA ALA A 127 -10.30 -5.66 11.17
C ALA A 127 -10.72 -7.11 10.86
N GLN A 128 -10.92 -7.46 9.58
CA GLN A 128 -11.24 -8.82 9.12
C GLN A 128 -9.99 -9.60 8.68
N LEU A 129 -8.84 -8.93 8.57
CA LEU A 129 -7.55 -9.55 8.25
C LEU A 129 -6.84 -10.01 9.55
N PRO A 130 -5.72 -10.76 9.45
CA PRO A 130 -4.89 -11.04 10.63
C PRO A 130 -4.56 -9.75 11.38
N THR A 131 -4.52 -9.80 12.71
CA THR A 131 -4.33 -8.62 13.58
C THR A 131 -3.10 -7.79 13.19
N GLU A 132 -2.05 -8.44 12.72
CA GLU A 132 -0.81 -7.83 12.25
C GLU A 132 -1.00 -6.94 11.01
N ALA A 133 -2.05 -7.16 10.21
CA ALA A 133 -2.38 -6.32 9.07
C ALA A 133 -2.73 -4.89 9.51
N SER A 134 -3.51 -4.76 10.59
CA SER A 134 -3.81 -3.47 11.20
C SER A 134 -2.52 -2.78 11.67
N ARG A 135 -1.57 -3.55 12.23
CA ARG A 135 -0.25 -3.04 12.65
C ARG A 135 0.59 -2.56 11.48
N TYR A 136 0.63 -3.31 10.38
CA TYR A 136 1.37 -2.94 9.17
C TYR A 136 0.84 -1.64 8.58
N TRP A 137 -0.47 -1.49 8.54
CA TRP A 137 -1.10 -0.28 8.03
C TRP A 137 -1.29 0.81 9.08
N GLN A 138 -0.55 0.85 10.19
CA GLN A 138 -0.66 2.00 11.12
C GLN A 138 -0.14 3.30 10.46
N ALA A 139 -0.96 4.35 10.48
CA ALA A 139 -0.57 5.68 10.03
C ALA A 139 0.14 6.47 11.14
N ARG A 140 0.84 7.56 10.79
CA ARG A 140 1.28 8.52 11.81
C ARG A 140 0.05 9.11 12.50
N PRO A 141 0.08 9.30 13.84
CA PRO A 141 -0.96 10.08 14.51
C PRO A 141 -1.00 11.50 13.90
N ALA A 142 -2.20 12.06 13.77
CA ALA A 142 -2.33 13.47 13.44
C ALA A 142 -1.64 14.30 14.54
N GLN A 143 -0.79 15.26 14.14
CA GLN A 143 -0.22 16.25 15.05
C GLN A 143 -1.30 17.21 15.53
#